data_AF-A0AAN5CSK4-F1
#
_entry.id   AF-A0AAN5CSK4-F1
#
_cell.length_a   1.000
_cell.length_b   1.000
_cell.length_c   1.000
_cell.angle_alpha   90.00
_cell.angle_beta   90.00
_cell.angle_gamma   90.00
#
_symmetry.space_group_name_H-M   'P 1'
#
loop_
_entity.id
_entity.type
_entity.pdbx_description
1 polymer ?
#
loop_
_entity_poly.entity_id
_entity_poly.type
_entity_poly.pdbx_seq_one_letter_code
_entity_poly.pdbx_strand_id
1 'polypeptide(L)'
;IASVPVITCLLMCLVTVTTPFWHMFYVLKQQTNKSERSKVLIRQSLMRLCTQLNVPLFFLVIPCLIYFIQFEIRCFPFRVPLLAMFIVPLHPIIHNLVLLFIMP
;
A
#
# COMPACT_ATOMS: atom_id res chain seq x y z
N ILE A 1 -12.69 13.78 -17.95
CA ILE A 1 -13.44 12.53 -18.21
C ILE A 1 -12.51 11.36 -18.49
N ALA A 2 -11.46 11.53 -19.31
CA ALA A 2 -10.56 10.44 -19.69
C ALA A 2 -9.74 9.84 -18.52
N SER A 3 -9.53 10.56 -17.41
CA SER A 3 -8.74 10.02 -16.28
C SER A 3 -9.59 9.43 -15.14
N VAL A 4 -10.91 9.59 -15.17
CA VAL A 4 -11.85 8.88 -14.29
C VAL A 4 -11.64 7.35 -14.31
N PRO A 5 -11.56 6.67 -15.47
CA PRO A 5 -11.30 5.23 -15.48
C PRO A 5 -9.93 4.87 -14.88
N VAL A 6 -8.93 5.74 -15.01
CA VAL A 6 -7.61 5.53 -14.41
C VAL A 6 -7.69 5.62 -12.89
N ILE A 7 -8.36 6.65 -12.35
CA ILE A 7 -8.59 6.81 -10.91
C ILE A 7 -9.33 5.58 -10.35
N THR A 8 -10.40 5.14 -11.01
CA THR A 8 -11.15 3.95 -10.60
C THR A 8 -10.27 2.70 -10.63
N CYS A 9 -9.46 2.50 -11.67
CA CYS A 9 -8.53 1.38 -11.76
C CYS A 9 -7.50 1.37 -10.63
N LEU A 10 -6.92 2.53 -10.31
CA LEU A 10 -5.97 2.68 -9.21
C LEU A 10 -6.60 2.35 -7.85
N LEU A 11 -7.82 2.84 -7.59
CA LEU A 11 -8.55 2.52 -6.37
C LEU A 11 -8.89 1.03 -6.27
N MET A 12 -9.35 0.43 -7.37
CA MET A 12 -9.61 -1.01 -7.43
C MET A 12 -8.34 -1.82 -7.17
N CYS A 13 -7.20 -1.41 -7.72
CA CYS A 13 -5.90 -2.05 -7.48
C CYS A 13 -5.52 -2.04 -5.98
N LEU A 14 -5.72 -0.91 -5.30
CA LEU A 14 -5.48 -0.83 -3.84
C LEU A 14 -6.36 -1.81 -3.07
N VAL A 15 -7.65 -1.87 -3.40
CA VAL A 15 -8.60 -2.76 -2.72
C VAL A 15 -8.25 -4.22 -2.98
N THR A 16 -7.99 -4.60 -4.23
CA THR A 16 -7.71 -6.00 -4.59
C THR A 16 -6.39 -6.50 -4.02
N VAL A 17 -5.37 -5.65 -3.89
CA VAL A 17 -4.09 -6.03 -3.27
C VAL A 17 -4.18 -6.08 -1.75
N THR A 18 -4.91 -5.18 -1.10
CA THR A 18 -4.99 -5.11 0.38
C THR A 18 -5.95 -6.13 1.00
N THR A 19 -7.06 -6.44 0.33
CA THR A 19 -8.11 -7.33 0.83
C THR A 19 -7.60 -8.73 1.21
N PRO A 20 -6.75 -9.40 0.40
CA PRO A 20 -6.19 -10.70 0.74
C PRO A 20 -5.39 -10.69 2.05
N PHE A 21 -4.58 -9.65 2.30
CA PHE A 21 -3.82 -9.55 3.55
C PHE A 21 -4.74 -9.41 4.76
N TRP A 22 -5.77 -8.57 4.65
CA TRP A 22 -6.79 -8.45 5.69
C TRP A 22 -7.46 -9.79 6.00
N HIS A 23 -7.89 -10.50 4.95
CA HIS A 23 -8.50 -11.82 5.07
C HIS A 23 -7.54 -12.84 5.71
N MET A 24 -6.27 -12.87 5.30
CA MET A 24 -5.28 -13.80 5.87
C MET A 24 -4.98 -13.52 7.35
N PHE A 25 -4.91 -12.25 7.76
CA PHE A 25 -4.78 -11.89 9.18
C PHE A 25 -6.03 -12.31 9.99
N TYR A 26 -7.22 -12.11 9.43
CA TYR A 26 -8.47 -12.55 10.04
C TYR A 26 -8.51 -14.07 10.24
N VAL A 27 -8.22 -14.84 9.19
CA VAL A 27 -8.19 -16.31 9.23
C VAL A 27 -7.14 -16.80 10.24
N LEU A 28 -5.96 -16.19 10.27
CA LEU A 28 -4.91 -16.55 11.22
C LEU A 28 -5.35 -16.36 12.68
N LYS A 29 -6.14 -15.32 12.95
CA LYS A 29 -6.72 -15.07 14.29
C LYS A 29 -7.78 -16.11 14.66
N GLN A 30 -8.57 -16.58 13.69
CA GLN A 30 -9.65 -17.54 13.94
C GLN A 30 -9.15 -18.99 14.09
N GLN A 31 -7.95 -19.33 13.62
CA GLN A 31 -7.41 -20.68 13.74
C GLN A 31 -7.09 -21.01 15.21
N THR A 32 -7.85 -21.91 15.83
CA THR A 32 -7.60 -22.41 17.19
C THR A 32 -6.66 -23.62 17.23
N ASN A 33 -6.61 -24.42 16.16
CA ASN A 33 -5.88 -25.70 16.11
C ASN A 33 -4.36 -25.60 15.86
N LYS A 34 -3.78 -24.41 15.66
CA LYS A 34 -2.33 -24.25 15.47
C LYS A 34 -1.64 -23.83 16.76
N SER A 35 -0.39 -24.26 16.94
CA SER A 35 0.44 -23.78 18.04
C SER A 35 0.63 -22.26 17.96
N GLU A 36 0.65 -21.59 19.11
CA GLU A 36 0.85 -20.14 19.21
C GLU A 36 2.16 -19.70 18.55
N ARG A 37 3.23 -20.49 18.71
CA ARG A 37 4.52 -20.24 18.07
C ARG A 37 4.42 -20.20 16.54
N SER A 38 3.70 -21.14 15.94
CA SER A 38 3.49 -21.16 14.49
C SER A 38 2.65 -19.98 14.01
N LYS A 39 1.64 -19.55 14.78
CA LYS A 39 0.85 -18.35 14.44
C LYS A 39 1.71 -17.09 14.45
N VAL A 40 2.59 -16.93 15.43
CA VAL A 40 3.51 -15.78 15.50
C VAL A 40 4.42 -15.73 14.27
N LEU A 41 5.03 -16.86 13.89
CA LEU A 41 5.91 -16.92 12.71
C LEU A 41 5.16 -16.61 11.41
N ILE A 42 3.94 -17.16 11.24
CA ILE A 42 3.10 -16.86 10.07
C ILE A 42 2.72 -15.38 10.04
N ARG A 43 2.32 -14.81 11.18
CA ARG A 43 1.97 -13.38 11.28
C ARG A 43 3.14 -12.48 10.91
N GLN A 44 4.34 -12.79 11.41
CA GLN A 44 5.56 -12.03 11.08
C GLN A 44 5.89 -12.12 9.59
N SER A 45 5.83 -13.31 8.99
CA SER A 45 6.01 -13.49 7.54
C SER A 45 4.98 -12.69 6.74
N LEU A 46 3.70 -12.74 7.15
CA LEU A 46 2.63 -12.01 6.49
C LEU A 46 2.78 -10.49 6.62
N MET A 47 3.24 -9.99 7.77
CA MET A 47 3.55 -8.57 7.94
C MET A 47 4.68 -8.12 7.02
N ARG A 48 5.76 -8.91 6.90
CA ARG A 48 6.86 -8.60 5.97
C ARG A 48 6.37 -8.53 4.52
N LEU A 49 5.63 -9.55 4.08
CA LEU A 49 5.10 -9.60 2.73
C LEU A 49 4.10 -8.45 2.45
N CYS A 50 3.24 -8.16 3.43
CA CYS A 50 2.29 -7.04 3.37
C CYS A 50 3.03 -5.72 3.17
N THR A 51 4.08 -5.46 3.95
CA THR A 51 4.91 -4.25 3.82
C THR A 51 5.64 -4.18 2.47
N GLN A 52 6.24 -5.29 2.03
CA GLN A 52 6.99 -5.35 0.77
C GLN A 52 6.15 -4.98 -0.43
N LEU A 53 4.87 -5.39 -0.43
CA LEU A 53 3.97 -5.11 -1.54
C LEU A 53 3.25 -3.77 -1.38
N ASN A 54 2.75 -3.46 -0.19
CA ASN A 54 1.93 -2.26 0.00
C ASN A 54 2.74 -0.97 0.04
N VAL A 55 3.96 -0.96 0.58
CA VAL A 55 4.75 0.29 0.64
C VAL A 55 5.06 0.81 -0.77
N PRO A 56 5.69 0.06 -1.68
CA PRO A 56 5.93 0.54 -3.04
C PRO A 56 4.63 0.91 -3.77
N LEU A 57 3.57 0.11 -3.57
CA LEU A 57 2.26 0.37 -4.17
C LEU A 57 1.68 1.71 -3.71
N PHE A 58 1.69 2.02 -2.40
CA PHE A 58 1.19 3.29 -1.89
C PHE A 58 2.02 4.47 -2.39
N PHE A 59 3.35 4.31 -2.43
CA PHE A 59 4.25 5.34 -2.96
C PHE A 59 4.05 5.62 -4.44
N LEU A 60 3.50 4.69 -5.20
CA LEU A 60 3.15 4.88 -6.60
C LEU A 60 1.72 5.40 -6.77
N VAL A 61 0.75 4.75 -6.13
CA VAL A 61 -0.67 5.00 -6.35
C VAL A 61 -1.11 6.35 -5.76
N ILE A 62 -0.62 6.73 -4.58
CA ILE A 62 -1.03 7.99 -3.95
C ILE A 62 -0.61 9.20 -4.79
N PRO A 63 0.65 9.34 -5.26
CA PRO A 63 1.03 10.41 -6.17
C PRO A 63 0.24 10.40 -7.49
N CYS A 64 0.01 9.22 -8.08
CA CYS A 64 -0.79 9.10 -9.29
C CYS A 64 -2.23 9.58 -9.08
N LEU A 65 -2.87 9.21 -7.96
CA LEU A 65 -4.22 9.70 -7.63
C LEU A 65 -4.24 11.23 -7.49
N ILE A 66 -3.28 11.81 -6.78
CA ILE A 66 -3.17 13.27 -6.65
C ILE A 66 -3.02 13.94 -8.03
N TYR A 67 -2.17 13.38 -8.90
CA TYR A 67 -1.95 13.89 -10.24
C TYR A 67 -3.21 13.85 -11.11
N PHE A 68 -3.90 12.70 -11.17
CA PHE A 68 -5.10 12.54 -12.00
C PHE A 68 -6.30 13.29 -11.45
N ILE A 69 -6.49 13.35 -10.13
CA ILE A 69 -7.54 14.17 -9.50
C ILE A 69 -7.30 15.65 -9.83
N GLN A 70 -6.07 16.12 -9.71
CA GLN A 70 -5.72 17.49 -10.07
C GLN A 70 -5.94 17.79 -11.55
N PHE A 71 -5.67 16.84 -12.44
CA PHE A 71 -5.91 16.98 -13.87
C PHE A 71 -7.41 17.19 -14.18
N GLU A 72 -8.31 16.52 -13.47
CA GLU A 72 -9.76 16.62 -13.69
C GLU A 72 -10.39 17.83 -12.99
N ILE A 73 -10.12 18.00 -11.69
CA ILE A 73 -10.88 18.92 -10.84
C ILE A 73 -10.14 20.26 -10.67
N ARG A 74 -8.82 20.27 -10.90
CA ARG A 74 -7.95 21.45 -10.70
C ARG A 74 -8.09 22.08 -9.30
N CYS A 75 -8.27 21.24 -8.29
CA CYS A 75 -8.58 21.65 -6.92
C CYS A 75 -7.40 22.27 -6.15
N PHE A 76 -6.16 22.07 -6.60
CA PHE A 76 -4.94 22.58 -5.96
C PHE A 76 -4.00 23.28 -6.97
N PRO A 77 -2.95 24.01 -6.52
CA PRO A 77 -1.93 24.53 -7.42
C PRO A 77 -1.12 23.41 -8.09
N PHE A 78 -0.65 23.62 -9.33
CA PHE A 78 0.16 22.65 -10.09
C PHE A 78 1.43 22.17 -9.36
N ARG A 79 1.93 22.94 -8.38
CA ARG A 79 3.06 22.55 -7.54
C ARG A 79 2.79 21.31 -6.69
N VAL A 80 1.53 21.07 -6.29
CA VAL A 80 1.14 19.95 -5.42
C VAL A 80 1.31 18.59 -6.08
N PRO A 81 0.74 18.29 -7.26
CA PRO A 81 0.97 17.01 -7.93
C PRO A 81 2.43 16.80 -8.34
N LEU A 82 3.15 17.89 -8.67
CA LEU A 82 4.57 17.83 -8.97
C LEU A 82 5.38 17.35 -7.76
N LEU A 83 5.15 17.93 -6.58
CA LEU A 83 5.77 17.49 -5.33
C LEU A 83 5.39 16.06 -4.97
N ALA A 84 4.14 15.64 -5.21
CA ALA A 84 3.70 14.28 -4.95
C ALA A 84 4.52 13.26 -5.77
N MET A 85 4.83 13.55 -7.03
CA MET A 85 5.65 12.66 -7.88
C MET A 85 7.10 12.58 -7.41
N PHE A 86 7.65 13.63 -6.78
CA PHE A 86 8.99 13.61 -6.18
C PHE A 86 9.08 12.75 -4.91
N ILE A 87 7.96 12.28 -4.36
CA ILE A 87 7.94 11.36 -3.22
C ILE A 87 8.18 9.91 -3.69
N VAL A 88 7.85 9.56 -4.93
CA VAL A 88 7.99 8.20 -5.48
C VAL A 88 9.42 7.64 -5.32
N PRO A 89 10.51 8.40 -5.59
CA PRO A 89 11.88 7.93 -5.40
C PRO A 89 12.27 7.67 -3.94
N LEU A 90 11.47 8.12 -2.96
CA LEU A 90 11.69 7.85 -1.53
C LEU A 90 11.17 6.48 -1.09
N HIS A 91 10.44 5.76 -1.95
CA HIS A 91 9.91 4.44 -1.61
C HIS A 91 10.94 3.41 -1.13
N PRO A 92 12.18 3.28 -1.67
CA PRO A 92 13.12 2.27 -1.18
C PRO A 92 13.64 2.63 0.22
N ILE A 93 13.82 3.92 0.52
CA ILE A 93 14.25 4.40 1.84
C ILE A 93 13.18 4.04 2.87
N ILE A 94 11.93 4.41 2.59
CA ILE A 94 10.82 4.20 3.53
C ILE A 94 10.49 2.72 3.65
N HIS A 95 10.51 1.97 2.55
CA HIS A 95 10.37 0.51 2.57
C HIS A 95 11.42 -0.15 3.47
N ASN A 96 12.69 0.22 3.33
CA ASN A 96 13.77 -0.37 4.13
C ASN A 96 13.68 0.02 5.62
N LEU A 97 13.27 1.26 5.92
CA LEU A 97 13.00 1.67 7.30
C LEU A 97 11.87 0.86 7.92
N VAL A 98 10.74 0.70 7.22
CA VAL A 98 9.60 -0.07 7.72
C VAL A 98 9.97 -1.55 7.91
N LEU A 99 10.74 -2.12 6.98
CA LEU A 99 11.26 -3.48 7.14
C LEU A 99 12.16 -3.62 8.36
N LEU A 100 13.04 -2.66 8.63
CA LEU A 100 13.92 -2.67 9.81
C LEU A 100 13.13 -2.69 11.11
N PHE A 101 12.00 -1.99 11.20
CA PHE A 101 11.11 -2.05 12.37
C PHE A 101 10.32 -3.36 12.50
N ILE A 102 10.03 -4.05 11.39
CA ILE A 102 9.26 -5.30 11.37
C ILE A 102 10.16 -6.54 11.52
N MET A 103 11.47 -6.40 11.26
CA MET A 103 12.47 -7.46 11.36
C MET A 103 13.49 -7.20 12.48
N PRO A 104 13.09 -7.07 13.77
CA PRO A 104 14.05 -7.19 14.87
C PRO A 104 14.60 -8.61 14.97
#